data_AF-A0A959IPY9-F1
#
_entry.id   AF-A0A959IPY9-F1
#
_cell.length_a   1.000
_cell.length_b   1.000
_cell.length_c   1.000
_cell.angle_alpha   90.00
_cell.angle_beta   90.00
_cell.angle_gamma   90.00
#
_symmetry.space_group_name_H-M   'P 1'
#
loop_
_entity.id
_entity.type
_entity.pdbx_description
1 polymer ?
#
loop_
_entity_poly.entity_id
_entity_poly.type
_entity_poly.pdbx_seq_one_letter_code
_entity_poly.pdbx_strand_id
1 'polypeptide(L)'
;SSAIVVGIDNGGSHRIDEYSPWVHPSYGGGEGDEYTEFLVYTLKPYIDSHYRTLGDAANTGIIGSSMGGLVSLYAALEFPQVFGKAGIFSPSLWFSEQAFQHVAARGKQQDQKWYLLAGSQEGGNMAANAYRLENLLHKVGFTVSQIALVIKEDGSHSEWFWAREFPDAYIWLFNN
;
A
#
# COMPACT_ATOMS: atom_id res chain seq x y z
N SER A 1 7.84 12.16 -15.02
CA SER A 1 7.48 10.92 -15.74
C SER A 1 5.98 10.89 -15.98
N SER A 2 5.50 10.17 -17.01
CA SER A 2 4.07 9.97 -17.27
C SER A 2 3.68 8.54 -16.89
N ALA A 3 2.47 8.33 -16.38
CA ALA A 3 1.98 7.02 -15.96
C ALA A 3 0.56 6.75 -16.43
N ILE A 4 0.22 5.47 -16.55
CA ILE A 4 -1.16 5.00 -16.68
C ILE A 4 -1.67 4.76 -15.26
N VAL A 5 -2.80 5.40 -14.91
CA VAL A 5 -3.46 5.19 -13.61
C VAL A 5 -4.65 4.27 -13.82
N VAL A 6 -4.69 3.16 -13.07
CA VAL A 6 -5.80 2.20 -13.08
C VAL A 6 -6.55 2.36 -11.76
N GLY A 7 -7.73 2.97 -11.81
CA GLY A 7 -8.64 3.03 -10.67
C GLY A 7 -9.42 1.72 -10.57
N ILE A 8 -9.34 1.05 -9.43
CA ILE A 8 -10.03 -0.22 -9.17
C ILE A 8 -11.23 0.09 -8.29
N ASP A 9 -12.43 -0.23 -8.78
CA ASP A 9 -13.63 -0.12 -7.96
C ASP A 9 -13.59 -1.18 -6.85
N ASN A 10 -14.17 -0.86 -5.69
CA ASN A 10 -14.26 -1.83 -4.59
C ASN A 10 -15.60 -2.53 -4.61
N GLY A 11 -15.71 -3.68 -3.94
CA GLY A 11 -16.93 -4.47 -3.84
C GLY A 11 -18.06 -3.84 -2.99
N GLY A 12 -18.01 -2.53 -2.72
CA GLY A 12 -19.00 -1.82 -1.91
C GLY A 12 -19.07 -2.36 -0.49
N SER A 13 -20.12 -3.14 -0.19
CA SER A 13 -20.27 -3.81 1.10
C SER A 13 -19.17 -4.85 1.37
N HIS A 14 -18.55 -5.40 0.33
CA HIS A 14 -17.46 -6.39 0.43
C HIS A 14 -16.07 -5.78 0.55
N ARG A 15 -15.95 -4.44 0.49
CA ARG A 15 -14.65 -3.75 0.50
C ARG A 15 -13.76 -4.15 1.68
N ILE A 16 -14.34 -4.39 2.86
CA ILE A 16 -13.56 -4.80 4.04
C ILE A 16 -13.03 -6.22 3.90
N ASP A 17 -13.85 -7.12 3.33
CA ASP A 17 -13.48 -8.51 3.06
C ASP A 17 -12.30 -8.56 2.08
N GLU A 18 -12.43 -7.85 0.95
CA GLU A 18 -11.42 -7.73 -0.11
C GLU A 18 -10.12 -7.06 0.37
N TYR A 19 -10.19 -6.07 1.26
CA TYR A 19 -9.04 -5.23 1.61
C TYR A 19 -8.29 -5.72 2.86
N SER A 20 -8.62 -6.89 3.39
CA SER A 20 -7.87 -7.50 4.47
C SER A 20 -7.66 -8.98 4.21
N PRO A 21 -6.41 -9.48 4.21
CA PRO A 21 -6.14 -10.92 4.22
C PRO A 21 -6.43 -11.55 5.58
N TRP A 22 -6.74 -10.75 6.61
CA TRP A 22 -7.05 -11.22 7.96
C TRP A 22 -8.49 -10.91 8.33
N VAL A 23 -9.12 -11.83 9.07
CA VAL A 23 -10.45 -11.62 9.66
C VAL A 23 -10.32 -10.78 10.92
N HIS A 24 -11.03 -9.65 10.97
CA HIS A 24 -11.26 -8.87 12.18
C HIS A 24 -12.60 -9.28 12.82
N PRO A 25 -12.64 -9.58 14.14
CA PRO A 25 -13.84 -10.09 14.82
C PRO A 25 -15.12 -9.27 14.63
N SER A 26 -14.99 -7.94 14.57
CA SER A 26 -16.12 -7.02 14.42
C SER A 26 -16.43 -6.58 12.99
N TYR A 27 -15.53 -6.79 12.03
CA TYR A 27 -15.62 -6.13 10.72
C TYR A 27 -15.57 -7.08 9.52
N GLY A 28 -15.33 -8.39 9.72
CA GLY A 28 -15.09 -9.30 8.61
C GLY A 28 -13.65 -9.19 8.12
N GLY A 29 -13.40 -9.32 6.82
CA GLY A 29 -12.06 -9.52 6.29
C GLY A 29 -11.81 -10.98 5.91
N GLY A 30 -10.64 -11.23 5.31
CA GLY A 30 -10.16 -12.57 4.99
C GLY A 30 -10.02 -12.85 3.50
N GLU A 31 -10.46 -11.95 2.62
CA GLU A 31 -10.44 -12.15 1.16
C GLU A 31 -9.31 -11.34 0.46
N GLY A 32 -8.37 -10.82 1.24
CA GLY A 32 -7.23 -10.06 0.71
C GLY A 32 -6.30 -10.86 -0.18
N ASP A 33 -6.21 -12.18 0.02
CA ASP A 33 -5.47 -13.07 -0.88
C ASP A 33 -6.12 -13.10 -2.26
N GLU A 34 -7.42 -13.39 -2.32
CA GLU A 34 -8.21 -13.45 -3.55
C GLU A 34 -8.21 -12.11 -4.29
N TYR A 35 -8.35 -11.00 -3.57
CA TYR A 35 -8.27 -9.67 -4.16
C TYR A 35 -6.89 -9.43 -4.79
N THR A 36 -5.80 -9.70 -4.07
CA THR A 36 -4.44 -9.45 -4.58
C THR A 36 -4.03 -10.42 -5.69
N GLU A 37 -4.48 -11.67 -5.64
CA GLU A 37 -4.34 -12.64 -6.73
C GLU A 37 -5.10 -12.18 -7.98
N PHE A 38 -6.33 -11.65 -7.83
CA PHE A 38 -7.06 -11.06 -8.95
C PHE A 38 -6.27 -9.90 -9.59
N LEU A 39 -5.68 -9.01 -8.78
CA LEU A 39 -4.86 -7.92 -9.30
C LEU A 39 -3.69 -8.43 -10.15
N VAL A 40 -2.99 -9.45 -9.65
CA VAL A 40 -1.73 -9.94 -10.23
C VAL A 40 -1.95 -10.89 -11.40
N TYR A 41 -2.91 -11.79 -11.30
CA TYR A 41 -3.11 -12.86 -12.28
C TYR A 41 -4.20 -12.56 -13.30
N THR A 42 -5.05 -11.56 -13.04
CA THR A 42 -6.15 -11.19 -13.95
C THR A 42 -6.03 -9.75 -14.44
N LEU A 43 -6.10 -8.77 -13.53
CA LEU A 43 -6.19 -7.36 -13.91
C LEU A 43 -4.91 -6.85 -14.57
N LYS A 44 -3.75 -7.03 -13.93
CA LYS A 44 -2.49 -6.51 -14.49
C LYS A 44 -2.14 -7.13 -15.84
N PRO A 45 -2.25 -8.46 -16.07
CA PRO A 45 -2.08 -9.05 -17.40
C PRO A 45 -3.04 -8.48 -18.46
N TYR A 46 -4.29 -8.19 -18.08
CA TYR A 46 -5.23 -7.51 -18.98
C TYR A 46 -4.74 -6.09 -19.32
N ILE A 47 -4.34 -5.30 -18.33
CA ILE A 47 -3.84 -3.93 -18.56
C ILE A 47 -2.57 -3.93 -19.43
N ASP A 48 -1.60 -4.80 -19.13
CA ASP A 48 -0.34 -4.89 -19.85
C ASP A 48 -0.50 -5.34 -21.31
N SER A 49 -1.56 -6.13 -21.62
CA SER A 49 -1.86 -6.55 -23.00
C SER A 49 -2.68 -5.54 -23.80
N HIS A 50 -3.42 -4.63 -23.15
CA HIS A 50 -4.31 -3.68 -23.81
C HIS A 50 -3.77 -2.25 -23.85
N TYR A 51 -2.78 -1.93 -23.02
CA TYR A 51 -2.18 -0.60 -22.94
C TYR A 51 -0.65 -0.68 -23.03
N ARG A 52 -0.01 0.44 -23.41
CA ARG A 52 1.44 0.52 -23.56
C ARG A 52 2.13 0.72 -22.21
N THR A 53 2.09 -0.30 -21.35
CA THR A 53 2.75 -0.28 -20.05
C THR A 53 4.23 -0.67 -20.16
N LEU A 54 5.01 -0.29 -19.15
CA LEU A 54 6.27 -0.98 -18.82
C LEU A 54 5.91 -1.99 -17.73
N GLY A 55 5.88 -3.27 -18.09
CA GLY A 55 5.26 -4.31 -17.27
C GLY A 55 6.06 -4.76 -16.04
N ASP A 56 7.33 -4.37 -15.93
CA ASP A 56 8.22 -4.80 -14.85
C ASP A 56 7.91 -4.14 -13.49
N ALA A 57 8.40 -4.75 -12.41
CA ALA A 57 8.23 -4.26 -11.05
C ALA A 57 8.80 -2.85 -10.85
N ALA A 58 9.93 -2.54 -11.49
CA ALA A 58 10.57 -1.23 -11.40
C ALA A 58 9.79 -0.13 -12.15
N ASN A 59 8.66 -0.44 -12.80
CA ASN A 59 7.74 0.51 -13.41
C ASN A 59 6.28 0.37 -12.93
N THR A 60 6.00 -0.58 -12.04
CA THR A 60 4.66 -0.84 -11.51
C THR A 60 4.59 -0.46 -10.03
N GLY A 61 3.50 0.19 -9.61
CA GLY A 61 3.24 0.46 -8.20
C GLY A 61 1.78 0.29 -7.82
N ILE A 62 1.54 0.07 -6.53
CA ILE A 62 0.22 -0.02 -5.92
C ILE A 62 0.08 1.06 -4.84
N ILE A 63 -1.05 1.78 -4.84
CA ILE A 63 -1.28 2.89 -3.92
C ILE A 63 -2.70 2.78 -3.36
N GLY A 64 -2.84 2.95 -2.05
CA GLY A 64 -4.15 2.95 -1.40
C GLY A 64 -4.15 3.65 -0.05
N SER A 65 -5.35 4.06 0.38
CA SER A 65 -5.58 4.73 1.67
C SER A 65 -6.40 3.89 2.64
N SER A 66 -6.19 4.05 3.96
CA SER A 66 -6.96 3.34 4.99
C SER A 66 -6.84 1.82 4.81
N MET A 67 -7.97 1.10 4.66
CA MET A 67 -7.97 -0.32 4.28
C MET A 67 -7.30 -0.58 2.92
N GLY A 68 -7.43 0.36 1.97
CA GLY A 68 -6.70 0.30 0.71
C GLY A 68 -5.18 0.38 0.92
N GLY A 69 -4.72 1.10 1.94
CA GLY A 69 -3.33 1.13 2.36
C GLY A 69 -2.88 -0.19 2.98
N LEU A 70 -3.75 -0.84 3.75
CA LEU A 70 -3.51 -2.16 4.32
C LEU A 70 -3.32 -3.23 3.22
N VAL A 71 -4.26 -3.33 2.27
CA VAL A 71 -4.16 -4.31 1.19
C VAL A 71 -3.04 -3.97 0.20
N SER A 72 -2.72 -2.69 0.00
CA SER A 72 -1.58 -2.28 -0.84
C SER A 72 -0.24 -2.69 -0.21
N LEU A 73 -0.11 -2.57 1.12
CA LEU A 73 1.05 -3.08 1.86
C LEU A 73 1.17 -4.60 1.68
N TYR A 74 0.04 -5.30 1.84
CA TYR A 74 -0.01 -6.75 1.68
C TYR A 74 0.41 -7.20 0.27
N ALA A 75 -0.21 -6.63 -0.77
CA ALA A 75 0.07 -6.94 -2.16
C ALA A 75 1.55 -6.72 -2.53
N ALA A 76 2.14 -5.62 -2.05
CA ALA A 76 3.54 -5.32 -2.32
C ALA A 76 4.51 -6.30 -1.64
N LEU A 77 4.16 -6.86 -0.47
CA LEU A 77 4.96 -7.87 0.21
C LEU A 77 4.81 -9.27 -0.40
N GLU A 78 3.61 -9.61 -0.87
CA GLU A 78 3.34 -10.92 -1.48
C GLU A 78 3.84 -11.02 -2.92
N PHE A 79 3.74 -9.91 -3.67
CA PHE A 79 4.11 -9.87 -5.08
C PHE A 79 5.17 -8.80 -5.38
N PRO A 80 6.36 -8.85 -4.75
CA PRO A 80 7.43 -7.87 -4.99
C PRO A 80 7.96 -7.90 -6.43
N GLN A 81 7.82 -9.03 -7.13
CA GLN A 81 8.11 -9.18 -8.56
C GLN A 81 7.11 -8.46 -9.47
N VAL A 82 5.98 -8.00 -8.92
CA VAL A 82 4.95 -7.25 -9.64
C VAL A 82 4.94 -5.79 -9.18
N PHE A 83 4.94 -5.56 -7.88
CA PHE A 83 4.83 -4.22 -7.29
C PHE A 83 6.17 -3.78 -6.71
N GLY A 84 7.02 -3.15 -7.52
CA GLY A 84 8.29 -2.59 -7.06
C GLY A 84 8.13 -1.27 -6.29
N LYS A 85 6.91 -0.74 -6.21
CA LYS A 85 6.59 0.54 -5.57
C LYS A 85 5.27 0.48 -4.82
N ALA A 86 5.23 1.05 -3.63
CA ALA A 86 4.03 1.05 -2.80
C ALA A 86 3.79 2.42 -2.16
N GLY A 87 2.60 2.97 -2.36
CA GLY A 87 2.10 4.16 -1.65
C GLY A 87 1.08 3.75 -0.60
N ILE A 88 1.45 3.87 0.66
CA ILE A 88 0.69 3.36 1.81
C ILE A 88 0.18 4.56 2.61
N PHE A 89 -1.05 4.98 2.35
CA PHE A 89 -1.62 6.18 2.96
C PHE A 89 -2.52 5.82 4.13
N SER A 90 -2.28 6.43 5.28
CA SER A 90 -3.08 6.27 6.49
C SER A 90 -3.49 4.82 6.77
N PRO A 91 -2.56 3.83 6.70
CA PRO A 91 -2.93 2.43 6.60
C PRO A 91 -3.64 1.95 7.86
N SER A 92 -4.69 1.15 7.69
CA SER A 92 -5.48 0.58 8.79
C SER A 92 -4.74 -0.57 9.50
N LEU A 93 -3.50 -0.34 9.94
CA LEU A 93 -2.65 -1.31 10.65
C LEU A 93 -3.20 -1.71 12.02
N TRP A 94 -4.16 -0.96 12.56
CA TRP A 94 -4.91 -1.33 13.75
C TRP A 94 -5.89 -2.49 13.51
N PHE A 95 -6.24 -2.76 12.25
CA PHE A 95 -7.21 -3.79 11.87
C PHE A 95 -6.70 -5.20 12.19
N SER A 96 -5.39 -5.41 12.14
CA SER A 96 -4.80 -6.71 12.43
C SER A 96 -3.33 -6.54 12.79
N GLU A 97 -2.95 -6.99 13.97
CA GLU A 97 -1.54 -7.02 14.40
C GLU A 97 -0.71 -7.94 13.50
N GLN A 98 -1.36 -8.90 12.83
CA GLN A 98 -0.77 -9.78 11.84
C GLN A 98 -0.17 -8.99 10.67
N ALA A 99 -0.60 -7.75 10.39
CA ALA A 99 0.04 -6.90 9.39
C ALA A 99 1.53 -6.66 9.69
N PHE A 100 1.88 -6.36 10.95
CA PHE A 100 3.28 -6.19 11.35
C PHE A 100 4.02 -7.53 11.36
N GLN A 101 3.37 -8.60 11.82
CA GLN A 101 3.97 -9.94 11.81
C GLN A 101 4.28 -10.40 10.38
N HIS A 102 3.41 -10.07 9.43
CA HIS A 102 3.57 -10.38 8.03
C HIS A 102 4.75 -9.65 7.39
N VAL A 103 4.89 -8.35 7.63
CA VAL A 103 6.08 -7.58 7.21
C VAL A 103 7.35 -8.22 7.77
N ALA A 104 7.34 -8.60 9.05
CA ALA A 104 8.49 -9.24 9.70
C ALA A 104 8.82 -10.63 9.11
N ALA A 105 7.80 -11.41 8.75
CA ALA A 105 7.96 -12.76 8.22
C ALA A 105 8.39 -12.78 6.75
N ARG A 106 7.81 -11.91 5.91
CA ARG A 106 8.16 -11.81 4.48
C ARG A 106 9.50 -11.14 4.29
N GLY A 107 9.75 -10.04 5.02
CA GLY A 107 10.95 -9.24 4.89
C GLY A 107 11.23 -8.74 3.45
N LYS A 108 12.45 -8.24 3.23
CA LYS A 108 12.85 -7.77 1.90
C LYS A 108 13.22 -8.94 0.98
N GLN A 109 12.39 -9.18 -0.03
CA GLN A 109 12.64 -10.19 -1.07
C GLN A 109 13.24 -9.57 -2.34
N GLN A 110 12.91 -8.31 -2.67
CA GLN A 110 13.45 -7.56 -3.80
C GLN A 110 13.62 -6.09 -3.43
N ASP A 111 14.29 -5.31 -4.29
CA ASP A 111 14.32 -3.87 -4.15
C ASP A 111 12.95 -3.26 -4.46
N GLN A 112 12.41 -2.50 -3.52
CA GLN A 112 11.14 -1.80 -3.64
C GLN A 112 11.26 -0.39 -3.07
N LYS A 113 10.37 0.52 -3.48
CA LYS A 113 10.22 1.86 -2.88
C LYS A 113 8.90 1.95 -2.13
N TRP A 114 8.94 2.48 -0.91
CA TRP A 114 7.80 2.60 0.00
C TRP A 114 7.57 4.07 0.35
N TYR A 115 6.40 4.60 0.02
CA TYR A 115 5.97 5.93 0.45
C TYR A 115 4.87 5.75 1.49
N LEU A 116 5.16 6.11 2.73
CA LEU A 116 4.25 6.01 3.86
C LEU A 116 3.73 7.42 4.17
N LEU A 117 2.42 7.58 4.19
CA LEU A 117 1.77 8.86 4.51
C LEU A 117 0.86 8.68 5.71
N ALA A 118 0.91 9.60 6.67
CA ALA A 118 -0.10 9.73 7.71
C ALA A 118 -0.25 11.19 8.15
N GLY A 119 -1.37 11.49 8.81
CA GLY A 119 -1.69 12.78 9.38
C GLY A 119 -1.71 12.76 10.90
N SER A 120 -1.29 13.86 11.52
CA SER A 120 -1.29 13.99 12.99
C SER A 120 -2.69 14.12 13.58
N GLN A 121 -3.70 14.53 12.80
CA GLN A 121 -5.08 14.68 13.25
C GLN A 121 -5.94 13.43 13.01
N GLU A 122 -5.35 12.34 12.51
CA GLU A 122 -6.07 11.07 12.31
C GLU A 122 -6.43 10.37 13.63
N GLY A 123 -5.79 10.76 14.73
CA GLY A 123 -6.04 10.21 16.05
C GLY A 123 -5.62 8.74 16.20
N GLY A 124 -6.04 8.14 17.32
CA GLY A 124 -5.69 6.77 17.67
C GLY A 124 -4.17 6.54 17.64
N ASN A 125 -3.76 5.44 17.00
CA ASN A 125 -2.36 5.07 16.86
C ASN A 125 -1.81 5.31 15.44
N MET A 126 -2.44 6.16 14.60
CA MET A 126 -2.09 6.26 13.18
C MET A 126 -0.61 6.64 12.94
N ALA A 127 -0.16 7.78 13.48
CA ALA A 127 1.23 8.21 13.33
C ALA A 127 2.20 7.23 13.99
N ALA A 128 1.87 6.71 15.17
CA ALA A 128 2.69 5.71 15.87
C ALA A 128 2.85 4.42 15.05
N ASN A 129 1.78 3.95 14.40
CA ASN A 129 1.80 2.78 13.53
C ASN A 129 2.57 3.04 12.23
N ALA A 130 2.53 4.26 11.69
CA ALA A 130 3.34 4.64 10.53
C ALA A 130 4.85 4.61 10.86
N TYR A 131 5.26 5.19 11.99
CA TYR A 131 6.63 5.07 12.49
C TYR A 131 7.02 3.61 12.78
N ARG A 132 6.10 2.83 13.36
CA ARG A 132 6.34 1.41 13.63
C ARG A 132 6.57 0.62 12.32
N LEU A 133 5.79 0.91 11.28
CA LEU A 133 5.93 0.28 9.97
C LEU A 133 7.26 0.67 9.31
N GLU A 134 7.63 1.96 9.30
CA GLU A 134 8.92 2.43 8.77
C GLU A 134 10.09 1.71 9.45
N ASN A 135 10.12 1.72 10.78
CA ASN A 135 11.17 1.07 11.56
C ASN A 135 11.26 -0.43 11.26
N LEU A 136 10.11 -1.09 11.08
CA LEU A 136 10.07 -2.50 10.75
C LEU A 136 10.57 -2.78 9.34
N LEU A 137 10.19 -1.96 8.35
CA LEU A 137 10.70 -2.06 6.98
C LEU A 137 12.22 -1.90 6.94
N HIS A 138 12.78 -0.96 7.71
CA HIS A 138 14.23 -0.86 7.88
C HIS A 138 14.84 -2.10 8.51
N LYS A 139 14.22 -2.62 9.58
CA LYS A 139 14.69 -3.82 10.28
C LYS A 139 14.73 -5.05 9.37
N VAL A 140 13.83 -5.16 8.40
CA VAL A 140 13.78 -6.28 7.44
C VAL A 140 14.60 -6.06 6.17
N GLY A 141 15.38 -4.97 6.09
CA GLY A 141 16.43 -4.78 5.09
C GLY A 141 16.21 -3.70 4.03
N PHE A 142 15.13 -2.93 4.10
CA PHE A 142 14.94 -1.77 3.21
C PHE A 142 15.77 -0.57 3.70
N THR A 143 16.43 0.13 2.78
CA THR A 143 17.32 1.26 3.11
C THR A 143 16.55 2.57 3.29
N VAL A 144 17.22 3.59 3.84
CA VAL A 144 16.68 4.96 3.94
C VAL A 144 16.35 5.59 2.59
N SER A 145 16.99 5.15 1.50
CA SER A 145 16.66 5.62 0.14
C SER A 145 15.45 4.92 -0.46
N GLN A 146 15.02 3.79 0.13
CA GLN A 146 13.88 3.00 -0.30
C GLN A 146 12.59 3.34 0.44
N ILE A 147 12.64 4.16 1.48
CA ILE A 147 11.47 4.51 2.29
C ILE A 147 11.39 6.03 2.44
N ALA A 148 10.21 6.58 2.20
CA ALA A 148 9.85 7.92 2.62
C ALA A 148 8.67 7.82 3.58
N LEU A 149 8.82 8.33 4.81
CA LEU A 149 7.73 8.55 5.73
C LEU A 149 7.40 10.05 5.77
N VAL A 150 6.13 10.37 5.51
CA VAL A 150 5.61 11.74 5.55
C VAL A 150 4.47 11.81 6.55
N ILE A 151 4.68 12.61 7.60
CA ILE A 151 3.65 12.95 8.58
C ILE A 151 3.26 14.41 8.41
N LYS A 152 1.97 14.69 8.19
CA LYS A 152 1.45 16.07 8.04
C LYS A 152 0.64 16.49 9.26
N GLU A 153 0.97 17.63 9.85
CA GLU A 153 0.33 18.14 11.07
C GLU A 153 -1.16 18.42 10.90
N ASP A 154 -1.58 18.80 9.69
CA ASP A 154 -2.97 19.09 9.34
C ASP A 154 -3.72 17.91 8.72
N GLY A 155 -3.02 16.78 8.50
CA GLY A 155 -3.60 15.59 7.88
C GLY A 155 -4.65 14.94 8.80
N SER A 156 -5.83 14.72 8.24
CA SER A 156 -6.94 13.97 8.87
C SER A 156 -7.35 12.80 7.97
N HIS A 157 -8.03 11.79 8.54
CA HIS A 157 -8.34 10.53 7.86
C HIS A 157 -9.44 10.74 6.81
N SER A 158 -9.06 11.23 5.63
CA SER A 158 -9.99 11.84 4.68
C SER A 158 -9.45 11.92 3.25
N GLU A 159 -10.38 11.92 2.30
CA GLU A 159 -10.06 11.96 0.87
C GLU A 159 -9.34 13.24 0.44
N TRP A 160 -9.69 14.40 1.02
CA TRP A 160 -9.03 15.66 0.67
C TRP A 160 -7.53 15.60 0.98
N PHE A 161 -7.17 14.94 2.08
CA PHE A 161 -5.79 14.81 2.52
C PHE A 161 -5.02 13.89 1.58
N TRP A 162 -5.54 12.70 1.30
CA TRP A 162 -4.89 11.75 0.40
C TRP A 162 -4.76 12.29 -1.03
N ALA A 163 -5.78 12.99 -1.54
CA ALA A 163 -5.74 13.62 -2.85
C ALA A 163 -4.69 14.74 -2.93
N ARG A 164 -4.53 15.54 -1.87
CA ARG A 164 -3.52 16.61 -1.79
C ARG A 164 -2.10 16.05 -1.84
N GLU A 165 -1.84 14.95 -1.14
CA GLU A 165 -0.49 14.38 -0.97
C GLU A 165 -0.11 13.39 -2.09
N PHE A 166 -1.08 12.86 -2.83
CA PHE A 166 -0.84 11.90 -3.91
C PHE A 166 0.20 12.36 -4.95
N PRO A 167 0.20 13.63 -5.45
CA PRO A 167 1.18 14.06 -6.43
C PRO A 167 2.64 13.92 -5.96
N ASP A 168 2.93 14.27 -4.70
CA ASP A 168 4.27 14.16 -4.13
C ASP A 168 4.70 12.70 -3.96
N ALA A 169 3.78 11.85 -3.52
CA ALA A 169 4.00 10.41 -3.44
C ALA A 169 4.30 9.80 -4.82
N TYR A 170 3.50 10.16 -5.83
CA TYR A 170 3.71 9.72 -7.21
C TYR A 170 5.08 10.14 -7.73
N ILE A 171 5.46 11.41 -7.56
CA ILE A 171 6.77 11.92 -7.98
C ILE A 171 7.86 11.16 -7.23
N TRP A 172 7.79 11.04 -5.91
CA TRP A 172 8.83 10.35 -5.16
C TRP A 172 8.98 8.89 -5.59
N LEU A 173 7.87 8.18 -5.85
CA LEU A 173 7.89 6.78 -6.27
C LEU A 173 8.49 6.64 -7.68
N PHE A 174 8.05 7.45 -8.66
CA PHE A 174 8.29 7.23 -10.09
C PHE A 174 9.26 8.22 -10.75
N ASN A 175 9.86 9.14 -9.99
CA ASN A 175 10.94 9.98 -10.48
C ASN A 175 12.27 9.34 -10.08
N ASN A 176 13.15 9.16 -11.08
CA ASN A 176 14.51 8.67 -10.92
C ASN A 176 15.45 9.85 -10.76
#